data_AF-A0A3Z4X6M7-F1
#
_entry.id   AF-A0A3Z4X6M7-F1
#
_cell.length_a   1.000
_cell.length_b   1.000
_cell.length_c   1.000
_cell.angle_alpha   90.00
_cell.angle_beta   90.00
_cell.angle_gamma   90.00
#
_symmetry.space_group_name_H-M   'P 1'
#
loop_
_entity.id
_entity.type
_entity.pdbx_description
1 polymer ?
#
loop_
_entity_poly.entity_id
_entity_poly.type
_entity_poly.pdbx_seq_one_letter_code
_entity_poly.pdbx_strand_id
1 'polypeptide(L)'
;MIERSHFYIPGYQLLAGPLTEFSPNDVLREVNDDLNSIINTAMSFVERGTIGSELKFMMNNTFGFVSRTLNAHGVVLENEQVITYGTAIQNIGRAYMTAVSQSPYWFTHYGRWVGAQYTTRNPSDVEFLLDYNGGDKFPQFASQEAYERITPQLLPVIDLLIGNLGGRV
;
A
#
# COMPACT_ATOMS: atom_id res chain seq x y z
N MET A 1 0.11 -22.16 -13.35
CA MET A 1 0.93 -21.13 -12.69
C MET A 1 0.26 -19.80 -12.97
N ILE A 2 -0.40 -19.19 -11.99
CA ILE A 2 -0.87 -17.81 -12.14
C ILE A 2 0.21 -16.96 -11.50
N GLU A 3 1.10 -16.48 -12.37
CA GLU A 3 2.34 -15.80 -11.98
C GLU A 3 2.12 -14.32 -11.69
N ARG A 4 1.10 -13.73 -12.32
CA ARG A 4 0.82 -12.30 -12.25
C ARG A 4 -0.66 -12.03 -12.03
N SER A 5 -0.96 -11.03 -11.21
CA SER A 5 -2.32 -10.55 -11.01
C SER A 5 -2.42 -9.11 -11.48
N HIS A 6 -3.50 -8.84 -12.22
CA HIS A 6 -3.88 -7.50 -12.66
C HIS A 6 -4.88 -6.93 -11.67
N PHE A 7 -4.67 -5.67 -11.32
CA PHE A 7 -5.46 -4.94 -10.34
C PHE A 7 -5.83 -3.57 -10.88
N TYR A 8 -6.85 -2.97 -10.28
CA TYR A 8 -7.44 -1.73 -10.75
C TYR A 8 -7.92 -0.88 -9.58
N ILE A 9 -7.58 0.42 -9.62
CA ILE A 9 -8.02 1.43 -8.64
C ILE A 9 -8.92 2.44 -9.37
N PRO A 10 -10.25 2.37 -9.15
CA PRO A 10 -11.17 3.35 -9.69
C PRO A 10 -11.00 4.70 -9.00
N GLY A 11 -11.11 5.79 -9.77
CA GLY A 11 -11.03 7.16 -9.28
C GLY A 11 -9.67 7.54 -8.70
N TYR A 12 -8.59 6.83 -9.07
CA TYR A 12 -7.23 7.09 -8.58
C TYR A 12 -6.87 8.57 -8.61
N GLN A 13 -7.16 9.27 -9.71
CA GLN A 13 -6.82 10.69 -9.87
C GLN A 13 -7.46 11.58 -8.80
N LEU A 14 -8.69 11.28 -8.38
CA LEU A 14 -9.38 12.02 -7.32
C LEU A 14 -8.79 11.68 -5.94
N LEU A 15 -8.47 10.40 -5.71
CA LEU A 15 -7.91 9.93 -4.44
C LEU A 15 -6.47 10.43 -4.24
N ALA A 16 -5.72 10.53 -5.32
CA ALA A 16 -4.32 10.95 -5.35
C ALA A 16 -4.15 12.42 -4.99
N GLY A 17 -5.12 13.28 -5.30
CA GLY A 17 -5.05 14.72 -5.03
C GLY A 17 -3.73 15.32 -5.55
N PRO A 18 -2.87 15.88 -4.68
CA PRO A 18 -1.58 16.44 -5.11
C PRO A 18 -0.65 15.39 -5.72
N LEU A 19 -0.81 14.10 -5.41
CA LEU A 19 0.04 13.03 -5.96
C LEU A 19 -0.16 12.81 -7.47
N THR A 20 -1.13 13.49 -8.10
CA THR A 20 -1.34 13.44 -9.55
C THR A 20 -0.20 14.06 -10.35
N GLU A 21 0.66 14.85 -9.72
CA GLU A 21 1.88 15.39 -10.34
C GLU A 21 2.99 14.34 -10.53
N PHE A 22 2.85 13.16 -9.89
CA PHE A 22 3.77 12.04 -10.02
C PHE A 22 3.20 10.99 -10.98
N SER A 23 4.11 10.21 -11.56
CA SER A 23 3.74 8.98 -12.26
C SER A 23 3.03 8.01 -11.29
N PRO A 24 1.84 7.48 -11.64
CA PRO A 24 1.17 6.49 -10.80
C PRO A 24 2.01 5.22 -10.65
N ASN A 25 2.86 4.90 -11.64
CA ASN A 25 3.79 3.79 -11.53
C ASN A 25 4.76 3.94 -10.36
N ASP A 26 5.33 5.14 -10.20
CA ASP A 26 6.38 5.35 -9.21
C ASP A 26 5.79 5.44 -7.80
N VAL A 27 4.64 6.12 -7.66
CA VAL A 27 3.91 6.18 -6.38
C VAL A 27 3.48 4.79 -5.94
N LEU A 28 2.82 4.03 -6.83
CA LEU A 28 2.30 2.71 -6.45
C LEU A 28 3.39 1.66 -6.20
N ARG A 29 4.57 1.80 -6.83
CA ARG A 29 5.74 0.99 -6.49
C ARG A 29 6.15 1.17 -5.03
N GLU A 30 6.25 2.41 -4.56
CA GLU A 30 6.63 2.70 -3.18
C GLU A 30 5.53 2.27 -2.19
N VAL A 31 4.26 2.44 -2.57
CA VAL A 31 3.11 1.94 -1.80
C VAL A 31 3.15 0.42 -1.66
N ASN A 32 3.55 -0.31 -2.70
CA ASN A 32 3.71 -1.76 -2.63
C ASN A 32 4.77 -2.20 -1.61
N ASP A 33 5.89 -1.48 -1.54
CA ASP A 33 6.97 -1.79 -0.61
C ASP A 33 6.56 -1.47 0.85
N ASP A 34 5.89 -0.34 1.06
CA ASP A 34 5.28 0.00 2.35
C ASP A 34 4.22 -1.03 2.76
N LEU A 35 3.32 -1.42 1.85
CA LEU A 35 2.28 -2.41 2.15
C LEU A 35 2.87 -3.77 2.54
N ASN A 36 3.91 -4.22 1.85
CA ASN A 36 4.58 -5.48 2.21
C ASN A 36 5.11 -5.45 3.65
N SER A 37 5.60 -4.30 4.10
CA SER A 37 6.08 -4.07 5.46
C SER A 37 4.91 -3.98 6.46
N ILE A 38 3.84 -3.28 6.09
CA ILE A 38 2.60 -3.19 6.87
C ILE A 38 1.98 -4.56 7.13
N ILE A 39 1.91 -5.41 6.11
CA ILE A 39 1.38 -6.77 6.23
C ILE A 39 2.20 -7.59 7.25
N ASN A 40 3.53 -7.48 7.22
CA ASN A 40 4.38 -8.17 8.20
C ASN A 40 4.09 -7.71 9.63
N THR A 41 3.95 -6.40 9.83
CA THR A 41 3.62 -5.83 11.14
C THR A 41 2.23 -6.23 11.60
N ALA A 42 1.24 -6.19 10.71
CA ALA A 42 -0.13 -6.60 11.01
C ALA A 42 -0.19 -8.08 11.40
N MET A 43 0.53 -8.95 10.70
CA MET A 43 0.64 -10.37 11.05
C MET A 43 1.26 -10.56 12.43
N SER A 44 2.38 -9.89 12.72
CA SER A 44 2.99 -9.95 14.05
C SER A 44 2.02 -9.52 15.14
N PHE A 45 1.20 -8.50 14.90
CA PHE A 45 0.18 -8.07 15.85
C PHE A 45 -0.92 -9.11 16.05
N VAL A 46 -1.46 -9.67 14.96
CA VAL A 46 -2.53 -10.67 15.03
C VAL A 46 -2.04 -11.96 15.70
N GLU A 47 -0.79 -12.37 15.46
CA GLU A 47 -0.22 -13.60 16.05
C GLU A 47 0.26 -13.40 17.49
N ARG A 48 0.82 -12.24 17.84
CA ARG A 48 1.53 -12.01 19.12
C ARG A 48 0.86 -10.99 20.04
N GLY A 49 -0.16 -10.29 19.55
CA GLY A 49 -0.91 -9.26 20.29
C GLY A 49 -0.15 -7.95 20.53
N THR A 50 1.04 -7.73 19.96
CA THR A 50 1.81 -6.50 20.17
C THR A 50 2.50 -6.02 18.88
N ILE A 51 2.58 -4.69 18.70
CA ILE A 51 3.32 -4.02 17.60
C ILE A 51 4.70 -3.52 18.09
N GLY A 52 5.10 -3.89 19.31
CA GLY A 52 6.24 -3.29 20.00
C GLY A 52 5.89 -1.92 20.63
N SER A 53 6.91 -1.22 21.14
CA SER A 53 6.75 0.01 21.93
C SER A 53 6.56 1.30 21.10
N GLU A 54 6.78 1.26 19.78
CA GLU A 54 6.66 2.43 18.90
C GLU A 54 5.91 2.08 17.60
N LEU A 55 4.73 2.67 17.44
CA LEU A 55 3.97 2.62 16.19
C LEU A 55 4.51 3.70 15.25
N LYS A 56 5.37 3.31 14.31
CA LYS A 56 5.98 4.22 13.34
C LYS A 56 4.96 4.61 12.25
N PHE A 57 5.20 5.74 11.59
CA PHE A 57 4.54 6.03 10.32
C PHE A 57 4.87 4.89 9.36
N MET A 58 3.86 4.28 8.73
CA MET A 58 4.06 3.03 7.99
C MET A 58 4.21 3.21 6.48
N MET A 59 3.91 4.40 5.95
CA MET A 59 4.06 4.75 4.54
C MET A 59 5.36 5.55 4.28
N ASN A 60 6.44 5.18 4.99
CA ASN A 60 7.69 5.93 5.00
C ASN A 60 8.37 5.98 3.63
N ASN A 61 8.35 4.88 2.88
CA ASN A 61 9.03 4.84 1.58
C ASN A 61 8.32 5.76 0.60
N THR A 62 6.99 5.68 0.55
CA THR A 62 6.15 6.54 -0.29
C THR A 62 6.33 8.01 0.06
N PHE A 63 6.28 8.36 1.35
CA PHE A 63 6.49 9.75 1.77
C PHE A 63 7.91 10.23 1.48
N GLY A 64 8.91 9.39 1.73
CA GLY A 64 10.31 9.70 1.41
C GLY A 64 10.53 9.90 -0.09
N PHE A 65 9.90 9.10 -0.94
CA PHE A 65 9.92 9.29 -2.39
C PHE A 65 9.33 10.64 -2.81
N VAL A 66 8.12 10.95 -2.34
CA VAL A 66 7.45 12.23 -2.64
C VAL A 66 8.30 13.41 -2.18
N SER A 67 8.77 13.39 -0.92
CA SER A 67 9.60 14.45 -0.35
C SER A 67 10.90 14.67 -1.12
N ARG A 68 11.62 13.59 -1.47
CA ARG A 68 12.86 13.70 -2.27
C ARG A 68 12.61 14.23 -3.67
N THR A 69 11.53 13.77 -4.31
CA THR A 69 11.20 14.17 -5.68
C THR A 69 10.80 15.64 -5.75
N LEU A 70 10.03 16.12 -4.78
CA LEU A 70 9.70 17.54 -4.66
C LEU A 70 10.93 18.39 -4.35
N ASN A 71 11.78 17.93 -3.44
CA ASN A 71 13.01 18.63 -3.08
C ASN A 71 13.95 18.80 -4.30
N ALA A 72 14.03 17.78 -5.16
CA ALA A 72 14.78 17.86 -6.42
C ALA A 72 14.26 18.94 -7.38
N HIS A 73 12.99 19.33 -7.26
CA HIS A 73 12.37 20.43 -8.01
C HIS A 73 12.35 21.75 -7.21
N GLY A 74 13.06 21.83 -6.09
CA GLY A 74 13.14 23.03 -5.25
C GLY A 74 11.95 23.23 -4.31
N VAL A 75 11.08 22.23 -4.16
CA VAL A 75 9.91 22.28 -3.28
C VAL A 75 10.20 21.50 -1.99
N VAL A 76 10.20 22.19 -0.85
CA VAL A 76 10.30 21.56 0.48
C VAL A 76 8.90 21.45 1.06
N LEU A 77 8.52 20.25 1.50
CA LEU A 77 7.25 20.05 2.18
C LEU A 77 7.30 20.64 3.59
N GLU A 78 6.48 21.65 3.84
CA GLU A 78 6.39 22.29 5.15
C GLU A 78 4.93 22.30 5.67
N ASN A 79 4.79 22.21 7.00
CA ASN A 79 3.54 22.45 7.73
C ASN A 79 2.33 21.71 7.12
N GLU A 80 1.39 22.46 6.55
CA GLU A 80 0.16 21.96 5.94
C GLU A 80 0.42 21.02 4.76
N GLN A 81 1.47 21.26 3.97
CA GLN A 81 1.80 20.40 2.83
C GLN A 81 2.16 18.98 3.28
N VAL A 82 2.85 18.83 4.42
CA VAL A 82 3.16 17.50 4.99
C VAL A 82 1.85 16.73 5.27
N ILE A 83 0.84 17.42 5.81
CA ILE A 83 -0.47 16.84 6.10
C ILE A 83 -1.22 16.51 4.80
N THR A 84 -1.20 17.42 3.82
CA THR A 84 -1.85 17.24 2.52
C THR A 84 -1.29 16.04 1.76
N TYR A 85 0.02 15.95 1.62
CA TYR A 85 0.68 14.81 0.96
C TYR A 85 0.56 13.53 1.78
N GLY A 86 0.69 13.61 3.11
CA GLY A 86 0.48 12.47 3.99
C GLY A 86 -0.92 11.86 3.83
N THR A 87 -1.96 12.70 3.82
CA THR A 87 -3.35 12.26 3.63
C THR A 87 -3.56 11.63 2.25
N ALA A 88 -3.00 12.23 1.20
CA ALA A 88 -3.07 11.69 -0.16
C ALA A 88 -2.41 10.30 -0.26
N ILE A 89 -1.24 10.13 0.36
CA ILE A 89 -0.53 8.84 0.43
C ILE A 89 -1.39 7.78 1.12
N GLN A 90 -2.07 8.14 2.22
CA GLN A 90 -2.95 7.22 2.91
C GLN A 90 -4.18 6.83 2.10
N ASN A 91 -4.78 7.79 1.38
CA ASN A 91 -5.91 7.50 0.50
C ASN A 91 -5.53 6.50 -0.59
N ILE A 92 -4.37 6.69 -1.21
CA ILE A 92 -3.83 5.75 -2.19
C ILE A 92 -3.47 4.41 -1.55
N GLY A 93 -2.82 4.40 -0.38
CA GLY A 93 -2.51 3.18 0.36
C GLY A 93 -3.75 2.33 0.66
N ARG A 94 -4.84 2.96 1.13
CA ARG A 94 -6.13 2.28 1.37
C ARG A 94 -6.76 1.76 0.09
N ALA A 95 -6.75 2.56 -0.98
CA ALA A 95 -7.32 2.17 -2.27
C ALA A 95 -6.54 1.00 -2.89
N TYR A 96 -5.21 1.05 -2.80
CA TYR A 96 -4.32 -0.02 -3.21
C TYR A 96 -4.57 -1.30 -2.41
N MET A 97 -4.66 -1.19 -1.08
CA MET A 97 -4.98 -2.33 -0.21
C MET A 97 -6.34 -2.96 -0.57
N THR A 98 -7.35 -2.12 -0.82
CA THR A 98 -8.69 -2.56 -1.25
C THR A 98 -8.62 -3.32 -2.58
N ALA A 99 -7.81 -2.86 -3.53
CA ALA A 99 -7.63 -3.55 -4.80
C ALA A 99 -6.91 -4.90 -4.63
N VAL A 100 -5.76 -4.93 -3.93
CA VAL A 100 -4.96 -6.16 -3.82
C VAL A 100 -5.64 -7.24 -2.98
N SER A 101 -6.40 -6.87 -1.96
CA SER A 101 -7.10 -7.81 -1.07
C SER A 101 -8.14 -8.70 -1.76
N GLN A 102 -8.50 -8.38 -3.01
CA GLN A 102 -9.35 -9.22 -3.86
C GLN A 102 -8.63 -10.48 -4.37
N SER A 103 -7.28 -10.48 -4.37
CA SER A 103 -6.48 -11.63 -4.77
C SER A 103 -6.12 -12.50 -3.56
N PRO A 104 -6.30 -13.82 -3.57
CA PRO A 104 -5.91 -14.69 -2.45
C PRO A 104 -4.40 -14.65 -2.13
N TYR A 105 -3.58 -14.07 -3.01
CA TYR A 105 -2.14 -13.95 -2.88
C TYR A 105 -1.68 -12.70 -2.12
N TRP A 106 -2.61 -11.80 -1.77
CA TRP A 106 -2.30 -10.44 -1.30
C TRP A 106 -1.40 -10.37 -0.06
N PHE A 107 -1.53 -11.33 0.87
CA PHE A 107 -0.61 -11.48 2.00
C PHE A 107 0.15 -12.79 2.00
N THR A 108 -0.38 -13.84 1.37
CA THR A 108 0.22 -15.18 1.42
C THR A 108 1.51 -15.24 0.61
N HIS A 109 1.71 -14.34 -0.35
CA HIS A 109 2.88 -14.26 -1.21
C HIS A 109 3.52 -12.87 -1.18
N TYR A 110 4.77 -12.78 -1.64
CA TYR A 110 5.42 -11.48 -1.91
C TYR A 110 4.96 -10.94 -3.27
N GLY A 111 4.09 -9.94 -3.25
CA GLY A 111 3.72 -9.18 -4.45
C GLY A 111 4.87 -8.29 -4.91
N ARG A 112 5.54 -8.69 -6.00
CA ARG A 112 6.61 -7.90 -6.64
C ARG A 112 6.01 -6.94 -7.65
N TRP A 113 6.41 -5.68 -7.56
CA TRP A 113 5.96 -4.65 -8.48
C TRP A 113 6.37 -4.95 -9.93
N VAL A 114 5.43 -4.84 -10.88
CA VAL A 114 5.72 -4.96 -12.31
C VAL A 114 5.55 -3.60 -13.00
N GLY A 115 4.42 -2.95 -12.78
CA GLY A 115 4.16 -1.63 -13.36
C GLY A 115 2.72 -1.17 -13.19
N ALA A 116 2.49 0.12 -13.39
CA ALA A 116 1.15 0.71 -13.45
C ALA A 116 1.03 1.79 -14.52
N GLN A 117 -0.20 2.03 -14.93
CA GLN A 117 -0.55 3.11 -15.85
C GLN A 117 -1.99 3.57 -15.63
N TYR A 118 -2.28 4.81 -16.01
CA TYR A 118 -3.67 5.23 -16.18
C TYR A 118 -4.34 4.39 -17.25
N THR A 119 -5.61 4.03 -17.05
CA THR A 119 -6.33 3.22 -18.03
C THR A 119 -6.72 4.05 -19.25
N THR A 120 -6.81 3.40 -20.42
CA THR A 120 -7.27 4.07 -21.65
C THR A 120 -8.78 4.24 -21.71
N ARG A 121 -9.54 3.47 -20.92
CA ARG A 121 -11.01 3.49 -20.89
C ARG A 121 -11.55 4.62 -20.03
N ASN A 122 -10.92 4.86 -18.89
CA ASN A 122 -11.21 5.97 -18.01
C ASN A 122 -9.89 6.57 -17.48
N PRO A 123 -9.49 7.76 -17.95
CA PRO A 123 -8.22 8.37 -17.59
C PRO A 123 -8.06 8.70 -16.10
N SER A 124 -9.14 8.69 -15.32
CA SER A 124 -9.06 8.91 -13.88
C SER A 124 -8.72 7.66 -13.06
N ASP A 125 -8.69 6.49 -13.71
CA ASP A 125 -8.42 5.21 -13.06
C ASP A 125 -7.02 4.70 -13.38
N VAL A 126 -6.47 3.89 -12.49
CA VAL A 126 -5.15 3.26 -12.67
C VAL A 126 -5.28 1.75 -12.65
N GLU A 127 -4.59 1.09 -13.57
CA GLU A 127 -4.37 -0.35 -13.54
C GLU A 127 -2.91 -0.66 -13.21
N PHE A 128 -2.68 -1.78 -12.53
CA PHE A 128 -1.34 -2.20 -12.15
C PHE A 128 -1.21 -3.72 -12.10
N LEU A 129 0.05 -4.17 -12.14
CA LEU A 129 0.41 -5.59 -12.18
C LEU A 129 1.37 -5.93 -11.05
N LEU A 130 1.09 -7.04 -10.35
CA LEU A 130 2.01 -7.67 -9.41
C LEU A 130 2.38 -9.06 -9.88
N ASP A 131 3.62 -9.45 -9.61
CA ASP A 131 4.16 -10.78 -9.83
C ASP A 131 4.35 -11.50 -8.48
N TYR A 132 3.75 -12.69 -8.35
CA TYR A 132 3.77 -13.50 -7.13
C TYR A 132 4.71 -14.71 -7.21
N ASN A 133 5.52 -14.82 -8.27
CA ASN A 133 6.52 -15.88 -8.43
C ASN A 133 7.67 -15.82 -7.40
N GLY A 134 7.69 -14.78 -6.55
CA GLY A 134 8.71 -14.58 -5.53
C GLY A 134 8.67 -15.57 -4.37
N GLY A 135 7.65 -16.44 -4.30
CA GLY A 135 7.47 -17.46 -3.28
C GLY A 135 6.47 -17.08 -2.17
N ASP A 136 6.14 -18.08 -1.36
CA ASP A 136 5.22 -17.95 -0.23
C ASP A 136 5.83 -17.10 0.88
N LYS A 137 5.05 -16.15 1.38
CA LYS A 137 5.36 -15.29 2.52
C LYS A 137 4.86 -15.91 3.83
N PHE A 138 3.63 -16.44 3.81
CA PHE A 138 3.02 -17.12 4.96
C PHE A 138 2.35 -18.43 4.51
N PRO A 139 3.14 -19.50 4.27
CA PRO A 139 2.63 -20.75 3.72
C PRO A 139 1.60 -21.43 4.63
N GLN A 140 1.60 -21.13 5.94
CA GLN A 140 0.61 -21.65 6.89
C GLN A 140 -0.82 -21.18 6.60
N PHE A 141 -1.01 -20.13 5.80
CA PHE A 141 -2.33 -19.62 5.38
C PHE A 141 -2.67 -19.97 3.93
N ALA A 142 -1.97 -20.93 3.32
CA ALA A 142 -2.27 -21.40 1.96
C ALA A 142 -3.60 -22.16 1.87
N SER A 143 -4.11 -22.72 2.97
CA SER A 143 -5.42 -23.36 3.00
C SER A 143 -6.56 -22.33 3.08
N GLN A 144 -7.66 -22.60 2.39
CA GLN A 144 -8.82 -21.71 2.36
C GLN A 144 -9.38 -21.43 3.76
N GLU A 145 -9.47 -22.45 4.61
CA GLU A 145 -9.94 -22.30 5.99
C GLU A 145 -9.06 -21.35 6.81
N ALA A 146 -7.74 -21.48 6.70
CA ALA A 146 -6.81 -20.63 7.43
C ALA A 146 -6.85 -19.19 6.91
N TYR A 147 -6.96 -19.01 5.59
CA TYR A 147 -7.12 -17.71 4.92
C TYR A 147 -8.38 -16.98 5.38
N GLU A 148 -9.54 -17.66 5.34
CA GLU A 148 -10.83 -17.09 5.70
C GLU A 148 -10.91 -16.72 7.19
N ARG A 149 -10.21 -17.47 8.05
CA ARG A 149 -10.14 -17.17 9.49
C ARG A 149 -9.32 -15.93 9.81
N ILE A 150 -8.21 -15.72 9.10
CA ILE A 150 -7.24 -14.66 9.44
C ILE A 150 -7.55 -13.33 8.74
N THR A 151 -8.11 -13.38 7.52
CA THR A 151 -8.37 -12.18 6.71
C THR A 151 -9.19 -11.10 7.44
N PRO A 152 -10.30 -11.42 8.13
CA PRO A 152 -11.10 -10.43 8.85
C PRO A 152 -10.37 -9.75 10.02
N GLN A 153 -9.31 -10.39 10.53
CA GLN A 153 -8.49 -9.85 11.63
C GLN A 153 -7.37 -8.95 11.10
N LEU A 154 -6.85 -9.23 9.91
CA LEU A 154 -5.74 -8.48 9.32
C LEU A 154 -6.17 -7.15 8.69
N LEU A 155 -7.28 -7.16 7.94
CA LEU A 155 -7.72 -5.98 7.19
C LEU A 155 -7.87 -4.73 8.09
N PRO A 156 -8.51 -4.80 9.28
CA PRO A 156 -8.64 -3.63 10.16
C PRO A 156 -7.30 -3.14 10.70
N VAL A 157 -6.37 -4.07 10.99
CA VAL A 157 -5.04 -3.72 11.51
C VAL A 157 -4.21 -3.02 10.43
N ILE A 158 -4.29 -3.49 9.19
CA ILE A 158 -3.63 -2.88 8.04
C ILE A 158 -4.20 -1.48 7.77
N ASP A 159 -5.52 -1.33 7.79
CA ASP A 159 -6.16 -0.02 7.59
C ASP A 159 -5.75 0.99 8.68
N LEU A 160 -5.68 0.53 9.95
CA LEU A 160 -5.17 1.33 11.07
C LEU A 160 -3.69 1.73 10.85
N LEU A 161 -2.85 0.79 10.41
CA LEU A 161 -1.43 1.03 10.16
C LEU A 161 -1.20 2.02 9.00
N ILE A 162 -2.00 1.93 7.94
CA ILE A 162 -1.98 2.90 6.83
C ILE A 162 -2.44 4.28 7.34
N GLY A 163 -3.54 4.31 8.11
CA GLY A 163 -4.17 5.53 8.60
C GLY A 163 -3.41 6.26 9.71
N ASN A 164 -2.41 5.64 10.34
CA ASN A 164 -1.66 6.28 11.40
C ASN A 164 -0.62 7.28 10.85
N LEU A 165 -1.01 8.56 10.72
CA LEU A 165 -0.08 9.67 10.38
C LEU A 165 0.90 9.99 11.51
N GLY A 166 0.69 9.47 12.72
CA GLY A 166 1.54 9.76 13.84
C GLY A 166 0.90 9.28 15.14
N GLY A 167 1.62 8.40 15.85
CA GLY A 167 1.45 8.38 17.30
C GLY A 167 1.69 9.80 17.82
N ARG A 168 0.58 10.45 18.23
CA ARG A 168 0.48 11.76 18.90
C ARG A 168 0.98 12.98 18.11
N VAL A 169 0.00 13.83 17.74
CA VAL A 169 0.18 15.30 17.72
C VAL A 169 0.31 15.79 19.16
#